data_AF-A0A952ZJA5-F1
#
_entry.id   AF-A0A952ZJA5-F1
#
_cell.length_a   1.000
_cell.length_b   1.000
_cell.length_c   1.000
_cell.angle_alpha   90.00
_cell.angle_beta   90.00
_cell.angle_gamma   90.00
#
_symmetry.space_group_name_H-M   'P 1'
#
loop_
_entity.id
_entity.type
_entity.pdbx_description
1 polymer ?
#
loop_
_entity_poly.entity_id
_entity_poly.type
_entity_poly.pdbx_seq_one_letter_code
_entity_poly.pdbx_strand_id
1 'polypeptide(L)' 'MRNLSVVWNEMFPEERCRLVRLLIARVQLKDEGIDIEWHPAGWSALMAELAPNSIGAELRELEMEDMA' A
#
# COMPACT_ATOMS: atom_id res chain seq x y z
N MET A 1 11.00 -0.41 4.85
CA MET A 1 10.40 -0.12 3.52
C MET A 1 10.89 1.24 3.04
N ARG A 2 11.83 1.32 2.09
CA ARG A 2 12.36 2.61 1.59
C ARG A 2 11.70 3.10 0.29
N ASN A 3 10.83 2.30 -0.33
CA ASN A 3 10.34 2.59 -1.68
C ASN A 3 8.87 3.05 -1.72
N LEU A 4 8.01 2.61 -0.80
CA LEU A 4 6.57 2.91 -0.86
C LEU A 4 6.27 4.41 -0.82
N SER A 5 7.00 5.17 0.01
CA SER A 5 6.85 6.62 0.08
C SER A 5 7.28 7.35 -1.19
N VAL A 6 8.19 6.75 -1.96
CA VAL A 6 8.70 7.32 -3.22
C VAL A 6 7.68 7.08 -4.34
N VAL A 7 7.14 5.86 -4.44
CA VAL A 7 6.21 5.48 -5.51
C VAL A 7 4.75 5.81 -5.20
N TRP A 8 4.42 6.25 -3.99
CA TRP A 8 3.03 6.51 -3.56
C TRP A 8 2.26 7.41 -4.53
N ASN A 9 2.89 8.47 -5.03
CA ASN A 9 2.25 9.43 -5.93
C ASN A 9 2.12 8.92 -7.37
N GLU A 10 2.88 7.88 -7.73
CA GLU A 10 2.87 7.23 -9.04
C GLU A 10 1.86 6.07 -9.10
N MET A 11 1.36 5.63 -7.93
CA MET A 11 0.35 4.59 -7.84
C MET A 11 -1.03 5.05 -8.34
N PHE A 12 -1.73 4.12 -9.01
CA PHE A 12 -3.14 4.26 -9.34
C PHE A 12 -3.96 4.69 -8.10
N PRO A 13 -4.91 5.64 -8.24
CA PRO A 13 -5.77 6.08 -7.13
C PRO A 13 -6.44 4.92 -6.38
N GLU A 14 -6.86 3.90 -7.11
CA GLU A 14 -7.51 2.69 -6.60
C GLU A 14 -6.58 1.91 -5.68
N GLU A 15 -5.30 1.81 -6.04
CA GLU A 15 -4.29 1.09 -5.28
C GLU A 15 -3.92 1.83 -4.00
N ARG A 16 -3.79 3.16 -4.04
CA ARG A 16 -3.64 3.96 -2.82
C ARG A 16 -4.80 3.75 -1.86
N CYS A 17 -6.03 3.74 -2.37
CA CYS A 17 -7.22 3.46 -1.57
C CYS A 17 -7.23 2.03 -1.00
N ARG A 18 -6.76 1.04 -1.77
CA ARG A 18 -6.62 -0.35 -1.31
C ARG A 18 -5.62 -0.44 -0.16
N LEU A 19 -4.45 0.19 -0.29
CA LEU A 19 -3.42 0.22 0.74
C LEU A 19 -3.89 0.94 2.01
N VAL A 20 -4.60 2.06 1.89
CA VAL A 20 -5.21 2.74 3.05
C VAL A 20 -6.16 1.81 3.79
N ARG A 21 -7.05 1.11 3.08
CA ARG A 21 -7.98 0.13 3.69
C ARG A 21 -7.27 -1.08 4.30
N LEU A 22 -6.15 -1.51 3.73
CA LEU A 22 -5.35 -2.61 4.23
C LEU A 22 -4.65 -2.24 5.55
N LEU A 23 -4.11 -1.02 5.61
CA LEU A 23 -3.23 -0.59 6.71
C LEU A 23 -3.99 0.04 7.88
N ILE A 24 -5.17 0.62 7.65
CA ILE A 24 -5.93 1.32 8.68
C ILE A 24 -7.07 0.44 9.17
N ALA A 25 -7.07 0.15 10.47
CA ALA A 25 -8.17 -0.53 11.14
C ALA A 25 -9.34 0.41 11.39
N ARG A 26 -9.06 1.65 11.79
CA ARG A 26 -10.10 2.65 12.09
C ARG A 26 -9.59 4.07 11.96
N VAL A 27 -10.47 4.96 11.48
CA VAL A 27 -10.28 6.42 11.54
C VAL A 27 -11.34 6.99 12.46
N GLN A 28 -10.94 7.79 13.44
CA GLN A 28 -11.84 8.51 14.34
C GLN A 28 -11.65 10.00 14.15
N LEU A 29 -12.73 10.69 13.77
CA LEU A 29 -12.77 12.14 13.69
C LEU A 29 -13.07 12.70 15.07
N LYS A 30 -12.26 13.66 15.51
CA LYS A 30 -12.39 14.39 16.77
C LYS A 30 -12.45 15.89 16.48
N ASP A 31 -12.94 16.66 17.43
CA ASP A 31 -13.06 18.12 17.27
C ASP A 31 -11.70 18.80 17.01
N GLU A 32 -10.61 18.22 17.54
CA GLU A 32 -9.23 18.75 17.43
C GLU A 32 -8.39 18.00 16.38
N GLY A 33 -8.93 17.00 15.66
CA GLY A 33 -8.14 16.26 14.67
C GLY A 33 -8.64 14.87 14.32
N ILE A 34 -7.69 14.01 13.93
CA ILE A 34 -7.97 12.66 13.45
C ILE A 34 -7.09 11.67 14.20
N ASP A 35 -7.71 10.66 14.79
CA ASP A 35 -7.04 9.49 15.33
C ASP A 35 -7.07 8.36 14.31
N ILE A 36 -5.91 7.76 14.04
CA ILE A 36 -5.78 6.62 13.13
C ILE A 36 -5.32 5.41 13.93
N GLU A 37 -6.13 4.37 13.91
CA GLU A 37 -5.81 3.06 14.44
C GLU A 37 -5.28 2.17 13.31
N TRP A 38 -4.05 1.69 13.46
CA TRP A 38 -3.39 0.85 12.46
C TRP A 38 -3.83 -0.61 12.58
N HIS A 39 -4.01 -1.29 11.46
CA HIS A 39 -4.26 -2.72 11.42
C HIS A 39 -2.94 -3.48 11.56
N PRO A 40 -2.66 -4.17 12.68
CA PRO A 40 -1.35 -4.78 12.91
C PRO A 40 -1.01 -5.84 11.84
N ALA A 41 -2.01 -6.61 11.39
CA ALA A 41 -1.81 -7.60 10.33
C ALA A 41 -1.74 -6.98 8.92
N GLY A 42 -2.17 -5.73 8.73
CA GLY A 42 -2.19 -5.08 7.41
C GLY A 42 -0.77 -4.89 6.86
N TRP A 43 0.17 -4.57 7.74
CA TRP A 43 1.59 -4.50 7.40
C TRP A 43 2.18 -5.86 7.01
N SER A 44 1.79 -6.94 7.71
CA SER A 44 2.25 -8.28 7.37
C SER A 44 1.71 -8.74 6.01
N ALA A 45 0.45 -8.45 5.72
CA ALA A 45 -0.17 -8.74 4.43
C ALA A 45 0.50 -7.96 3.29
N LEU A 46 0.74 -6.65 3.48
CA LEU A 46 1.45 -5.82 2.52
C LEU A 46 2.87 -6.36 2.23
N MET A 47 3.60 -6.79 3.27
CA MET A 47 4.93 -7.38 3.08
C MET A 47 4.89 -8.69 2.30
N ALA A 48 3.83 -9.50 2.45
CA ALA A 48 3.64 -10.72 1.66
C ALA A 48 3.30 -10.42 0.20
N GLU A 49 2.48 -9.40 -0.07
CA GLU A 49 2.16 -8.93 -1.43
C GLU A 49 3.34 -8.28 -2.17
N LEU A 50 4.34 -7.83 -1.42
CA LEU A 50 5.58 -7.25 -1.98
C LEU A 50 6.74 -8.25 -1.98
N ALA A 51 6.52 -9.48 -1.52
CA ALA A 51 7.55 -10.50 -1.49
C ALA A 51 7.93 -10.91 -2.93
N PRO A 52 9.20 -11.31 -3.18
CA PRO A 52 9.57 -11.93 -4.45
C PRO A 52 8.67 -13.15 -4.74
N ASN A 53 8.28 -13.36 -6.00
CA ASN A 53 7.31 -14.38 -6.44
C ASN A 53 5.87 -14.18 -5.91
N SER A 54 5.48 -12.94 -5.63
CA SER A 54 4.08 -12.58 -5.41
C SER A 54 3.51 -11.92 -6.66
N ILE A 55 2.18 -11.89 -6.78
CA ILE A 55 1.48 -11.24 -7.89
C ILE A 55 1.92 -9.77 -8.05
N GLY A 56 2.23 -9.07 -6.95
CA GLY A 56 2.74 -7.70 -6.99
C GLY A 56 4.16 -7.57 -7.57
N ALA A 57 5.00 -8.60 -7.43
CA ALA A 57 6.31 -8.66 -8.05
C ALA A 57 6.22 -8.94 -9.56
N GLU A 58 5.35 -9.87 -9.95
CA GLU A 58 5.11 -10.22 -11.36
C GLU A 58 4.48 -9.06 -12.14
N LEU A 59 3.50 -8.35 -11.55
CA LEU A 59 2.85 -7.20 -12.18
C LEU A 59 3.84 -6.05 -12.42
N ARG A 60 4.76 -5.83 -11.48
CA ARG A 60 5.82 -4.82 -11.62
C ARG A 60 6.81 -5.16 -12.73
N GLU A 61 7.14 -6.44 -12.91
CA GLU A 61 8.02 -6.88 -14.00
C GLU A 61 7.37 -6.63 -15.37
N LEU A 62 6.06 -6.89 -15.50
CA LEU A 62 5.29 -6.57 -16.70
C LEU A 62 5.20 -5.06 -16.98
N GLU A 63 4.95 -4.24 -15.95
CA GLU A 63 4.96 -2.76 -16.09
C GLU A 63 6.33 -2.23 -16.54
N MET A 64 7.42 -2.87 -16.11
CA MET A 64 8.77 -2.49 -16.53
C MET A 64 9.11 -2.96 -17.95
N GLU A 65 8.58 -4.11 -18.39
CA GLU A 65 8.72 -4.60 -19.77
C GLU A 65 7.90 -3.77 -20.77
N ASP A 66 6.68 -3.36 -20.44
CA ASP A 66 5.83 -2.52 -21.30
C ASP A 66 6.40 -1.11 -21.53
N MET A 67 7.32 -0.67 -20.66
CA MET A 67 7.98 0.65 -20.72
C MET A 67 9.38 0.62 -21.37
N ALA A 68 9.83 -0.53 -21.87
CA ALA A 68 11.15 -0.75 -22.48
C ALA A 68 11.10 -0.89 -24.02
#